data_AF-A0A1B1B0G1-F1
#
_entry.id   AF-A0A1B1B0G1-F1
#
_cell.length_a   1.000
_cell.length_b   1.000
_cell.length_c   1.000
_cell.angle_alpha   90.00
_cell.angle_beta   90.00
_cell.angle_gamma   90.00
#
_symmetry.space_group_name_H-M   'P 1'
#
loop_
_entity.id
_entity.type
_entity.pdbx_description
1 polymer ?
#
loop_
_entity_poly.entity_id
_entity_poly.type
_entity_poly.pdbx_seq_one_letter_code
_entity_poly.pdbx_strand_id
1 'polypeptide(L)'
;MSSYPYAVDWADAHLSAVLWTSHGGQETGRALAAVLLGAADPAGRLPQTWYRGEDSLPHPLDYDIIKAGWTYQYHRSAPLYPFGHGLSYADFTYRDLRLFSPVLVQEGAVDVSVTLANTGTRSGSEVVQLYVRAVGTRYEAPGSGSRTSARCGSNQGTAGR
;
A
#
# COMPACT_ATOMS: atom_id res chain seq x y z
N MET A 1 11.72 -11.23 9.28
CA MET A 1 10.32 -11.45 9.75
C MET A 1 10.08 -10.52 10.91
N SER A 2 8.98 -9.77 10.94
CA SER A 2 8.70 -8.85 12.06
C SER A 2 7.22 -8.54 12.26
N SER A 3 6.88 -8.01 13.45
CA SER A 3 5.54 -7.46 13.77
C SER A 3 5.39 -5.97 13.51
N TYR A 4 6.50 -5.23 13.44
CA TYR A 4 6.54 -3.78 13.31
C TYR A 4 7.49 -3.36 12.17
N PRO A 5 7.37 -2.12 11.67
CA PRO A 5 8.29 -1.56 10.69
C PRO A 5 9.72 -1.52 11.24
N TYR A 6 10.69 -1.79 10.38
CA TYR A 6 12.11 -1.61 10.68
C TYR A 6 12.67 -0.53 9.77
N ALA A 7 13.60 0.26 10.30
CA ALA A 7 14.50 1.06 9.48
C ALA A 7 15.37 0.10 8.66
N VAL A 8 15.10 0.03 7.36
CA VAL A 8 15.78 -0.87 6.41
C VAL A 8 16.57 -0.10 5.36
N ASP A 9 16.92 1.15 5.66
CA ASP A 9 17.61 2.09 4.77
C ASP A 9 18.87 1.49 4.13
N TRP A 10 19.69 0.82 4.94
CA TRP A 10 20.89 0.15 4.43
C TRP A 10 20.54 -0.99 3.47
N ALA A 11 19.56 -1.82 3.81
CA ALA A 11 19.16 -2.96 2.99
C ALA A 11 18.56 -2.50 1.65
N ASP A 12 17.73 -1.46 1.67
CA ASP A 12 17.15 -0.84 0.47
C ASP A 12 18.23 -0.31 -0.47
N ALA A 13 19.28 0.31 0.08
CA ALA A 13 20.37 0.89 -0.71
C ALA A 13 21.39 -0.14 -1.23
N HIS A 14 21.56 -1.29 -0.57
CA HIS A 14 22.68 -2.21 -0.84
C HIS A 14 22.26 -3.61 -1.32
N LEU A 15 21.01 -4.02 -1.13
CA LEU A 15 20.53 -5.33 -1.53
C LEU A 15 19.68 -5.26 -2.79
N SER A 16 19.83 -6.25 -3.67
CA SER A 16 19.06 -6.32 -4.91
C SER A 16 17.58 -6.65 -4.69
N ALA A 17 17.23 -7.26 -3.56
CA ALA A 17 15.86 -7.61 -3.22
C ALA A 17 15.68 -7.69 -1.70
N VAL A 18 14.54 -7.20 -1.23
CA VAL A 18 14.11 -7.30 0.17
C VAL A 18 12.76 -7.99 0.20
N LEU A 19 12.67 -9.11 0.91
CA LEU A 19 11.42 -9.84 1.13
C LEU A 19 11.00 -9.70 2.59
N TRP A 20 9.85 -9.06 2.80
CA TRP A 20 9.25 -8.94 4.11
C TRP A 20 8.08 -9.90 4.29
N THR A 21 8.02 -10.52 5.46
CA THR A 21 6.87 -11.27 5.93
C THR A 21 6.66 -10.96 7.40
N SER A 22 5.39 -10.92 7.80
CA SER A 22 4.99 -10.99 9.20
C SER A 22 5.08 -12.46 9.69
N HIS A 23 4.46 -12.73 10.84
CA HIS A 23 4.38 -14.07 11.42
C HIS A 23 3.43 -14.95 10.59
N GLY A 24 3.97 -15.76 9.68
CA GLY A 24 3.20 -16.60 8.73
C GLY A 24 2.80 -17.99 9.24
N GLY A 25 2.84 -18.23 10.56
CA GLY A 25 2.52 -19.53 11.16
C GLY A 25 3.50 -20.66 10.80
N GLN A 26 3.08 -21.91 11.03
CA GLN A 26 3.93 -23.11 10.88
C GLN A 26 4.41 -23.35 9.44
N GLU A 27 3.64 -22.91 8.44
CA GLU A 27 3.95 -23.09 7.02
C GLU A 27 4.80 -21.96 6.42
N THR A 28 5.27 -21.01 7.24
CA THR A 28 6.01 -19.84 6.73
C THR A 28 7.22 -20.24 5.91
N GLY A 29 7.98 -21.25 6.34
CA GLY A 29 9.18 -21.70 5.62
C GLY A 29 8.86 -22.19 4.21
N ARG A 30 7.77 -22.96 4.07
CA ARG A 30 7.32 -23.47 2.77
C ARG A 30 6.80 -22.33 1.87
N ALA A 31 6.03 -21.42 2.44
CA ALA A 31 5.52 -20.25 1.71
C ALA A 31 6.68 -19.34 1.23
N LEU A 32 7.66 -19.09 2.11
CA LEU A 32 8.83 -18.28 1.80
C LEU A 32 9.68 -18.91 0.69
N ALA A 33 9.93 -20.22 0.78
CA ALA A 33 10.66 -20.95 -0.25
C ALA A 33 9.94 -20.90 -1.61
N ALA A 34 8.61 -21.05 -1.62
CA ALA A 34 7.84 -20.96 -2.86
C ALA A 34 7.96 -19.57 -3.52
N VAL A 35 7.95 -18.49 -2.75
CA VAL A 35 8.13 -17.12 -3.27
C VAL A 35 9.57 -16.89 -3.72
N LEU A 36 10.57 -17.28 -2.93
CA LEU A 36 11.98 -17.08 -3.26
C LEU A 36 12.41 -17.86 -4.52
N LEU A 37 11.87 -19.05 -4.70
CA LEU A 37 12.12 -19.89 -5.88
C LEU A 37 11.23 -19.53 -7.08
N GLY A 38 10.33 -18.55 -6.94
CA GLY A 38 9.42 -18.13 -8.00
C GLY A 38 8.31 -19.12 -8.33
N ALA A 39 8.10 -20.15 -7.50
CA ALA A 39 6.97 -21.07 -7.61
C ALA A 39 5.63 -20.41 -7.23
N ALA A 40 5.67 -19.33 -6.45
CA ALA A 40 4.54 -18.47 -6.14
C ALA A 40 4.90 -16.99 -6.34
N ASP A 41 3.93 -16.21 -6.80
CA ASP A 41 4.06 -14.77 -6.95
C ASP A 41 3.85 -14.04 -5.61
N PRO A 42 4.72 -13.09 -5.21
CA PRO A 42 4.47 -12.26 -4.05
C PRO A 42 3.30 -11.31 -4.34
N ALA A 43 2.20 -11.50 -3.61
CA ALA A 43 0.99 -10.65 -3.73
C ALA A 43 0.73 -9.79 -2.47
N GLY A 44 1.67 -9.78 -1.53
CA GLY A 44 1.55 -9.03 -0.28
C GLY A 44 1.56 -7.51 -0.53
N ARG A 45 0.73 -6.77 0.21
CA ARG A 45 0.76 -5.30 0.27
C ARG A 45 0.90 -4.87 1.71
N LEU A 46 1.74 -3.87 1.98
CA LEU A 46 2.04 -3.42 3.33
C LEU A 46 0.79 -2.83 4.00
N PRO A 47 0.36 -3.35 5.17
CA PRO A 47 -0.74 -2.78 5.93
C PRO A 47 -0.32 -1.56 6.77
N GLN A 48 0.96 -1.18 6.72
CA GLN A 48 1.55 -0.10 7.51
C GLN A 48 2.56 0.66 6.65
N THR A 49 2.65 1.98 6.85
CA THR A 49 3.67 2.81 6.22
C THR A 49 5.00 2.66 6.95
N TRP A 50 6.10 2.48 6.21
CA TRP A 50 7.45 2.36 6.73
C TRP A 50 8.24 3.63 6.42
N TYR A 51 8.85 4.20 7.46
CA TYR A 51 9.64 5.42 7.41
C TYR A 51 11.13 5.11 7.46
N ARG A 52 11.97 6.09 7.12
CA ARG A 52 13.42 5.95 7.25
C ARG A 52 13.82 6.04 8.72
N GLY A 53 14.89 5.36 9.10
CA GLY A 53 15.35 5.35 10.50
C GLY A 53 15.75 6.71 11.06
N GLU A 54 16.06 7.67 10.18
CA GLU A 54 16.44 9.04 10.55
C GLU A 54 15.25 10.00 10.61
N ASP A 55 14.03 9.53 10.33
CA ASP A 55 12.85 10.37 10.40
C ASP A 55 12.62 10.82 11.85
N SER A 56 12.65 12.13 12.06
CA SER A 56 12.50 12.73 13.38
C SER A 56 11.10 12.47 13.91
N LEU A 57 11.00 11.58 14.89
CA LEU A 57 9.74 11.37 15.61
C LEU A 57 9.40 12.63 16.43
N PRO A 58 8.12 12.98 16.56
CA PRO A 58 7.73 14.15 17.33
C PRO A 58 8.08 13.98 18.82
N HIS A 59 8.19 15.09 19.55
CA HIS A 59 8.56 15.05 20.96
C HIS A 59 7.49 14.29 21.78
N PRO A 60 7.85 13.32 22.65
CA PRO A 60 6.90 12.43 23.35
C PRO A 60 5.75 13.09 24.13
N LEU A 61 5.93 14.37 24.50
CA LEU A 61 4.96 15.16 25.28
C LEU A 61 4.15 16.16 24.44
N ASP A 62 4.33 16.19 23.13
CA ASP A 62 3.50 17.00 22.24
C ASP A 62 2.21 16.23 21.90
N TYR A 63 1.10 16.64 22.50
CA TYR A 63 -0.21 16.00 22.31
C TYR A 63 -1.01 16.58 21.14
N ASP A 64 -0.51 17.60 20.43
CA ASP A 64 -1.16 18.10 19.20
C ASP A 64 -0.85 17.16 18.04
N ILE A 65 -1.63 16.09 17.93
CA ILE A 65 -1.42 14.99 16.96
C ILE A 65 -1.27 15.50 15.52
N ILE A 66 -1.99 16.57 15.16
CA ILE A 66 -1.99 17.13 13.81
C ILE A 66 -0.70 17.93 13.58
N LYS A 67 -0.38 18.86 14.48
CA LYS A 67 0.83 19.69 14.30
C LYS A 67 2.12 18.91 14.52
N ALA A 68 2.13 18.04 15.52
CA ALA A 68 3.25 17.17 15.81
C ALA A 68 3.44 16.14 14.70
N GLY A 69 2.37 15.71 14.03
CA GLY A 69 2.46 14.69 12.97
C GLY A 69 2.63 13.27 13.52
N TRP A 70 2.11 12.99 14.72
CA TRP A 70 2.27 11.68 15.40
C TRP A 70 1.69 10.49 14.65
N THR A 71 0.68 10.71 13.80
CA THR A 71 0.06 9.64 13.03
C THR A 71 0.54 9.69 11.60
N TYR A 72 0.54 8.53 10.94
CA TYR A 72 0.85 8.41 9.52
C TYR A 72 0.01 9.33 8.62
N GLN A 73 -1.16 9.81 9.10
CA GLN A 73 -2.04 10.73 8.39
C GLN A 73 -1.53 12.18 8.35
N TYR A 74 -0.77 12.59 9.37
CA TYR A 74 -0.25 13.95 9.54
C TYR A 74 1.29 14.01 9.53
N HIS A 75 1.96 12.85 9.54
CA HIS A 75 3.40 12.75 9.42
C HIS A 75 3.85 13.29 8.05
N ARG A 76 4.89 14.12 8.06
CA ARG A 76 5.30 14.90 6.88
C ARG A 76 6.49 14.32 6.14
N SER A 77 7.24 13.40 6.76
CA SER A 77 8.35 12.72 6.07
C SER A 77 7.86 11.86 4.92
N ALA A 78 8.67 11.79 3.87
CA ALA A 78 8.44 10.87 2.77
C ALA A 78 8.65 9.42 3.25
N PRO A 79 7.66 8.53 3.08
CA PRO A 79 7.81 7.14 3.50
C PRO A 79 8.81 6.40 2.60
N LEU A 80 9.58 5.49 3.18
CA LEU A 80 10.42 4.56 2.44
C LEU A 80 9.56 3.54 1.67
N TYR A 81 8.60 2.93 2.37
CA TYR A 81 7.55 2.12 1.75
C TYR A 81 6.17 2.60 2.20
N PRO A 82 5.36 3.18 1.29
CA PRO A 82 4.04 3.68 1.66
C PRO A 82 3.07 2.53 2.00
N PHE A 83 1.99 2.86 2.73
CA PHE A 83 0.86 1.95 2.88
C PHE A 83 0.41 1.40 1.51
N GLY A 84 0.14 0.11 1.46
CA GLY A 84 -0.26 -0.57 0.23
C GLY A 84 0.89 -0.89 -0.73
N HIS A 85 2.14 -0.55 -0.39
CA HIS A 85 3.30 -0.91 -1.19
C HIS A 85 3.53 -2.43 -1.19
N GLY A 86 3.90 -2.96 -2.34
CA GLY A 86 4.28 -4.36 -2.52
C GLY A 86 4.50 -4.63 -3.99
N LEU A 87 5.48 -5.47 -4.28
CA LEU A 87 5.87 -5.83 -5.64
C LEU A 87 5.28 -7.19 -6.00
N SER A 88 5.22 -7.48 -7.30
CA SER A 88 4.88 -8.77 -7.90
C SER A 88 5.99 -9.15 -8.88
N TYR A 89 6.15 -10.43 -9.19
CA TYR A 89 6.98 -10.88 -10.31
C TYR A 89 6.27 -10.76 -11.66
N ALA A 90 4.97 -10.49 -11.66
CA ALA A 90 4.20 -10.15 -12.85
C ALA A 90 4.10 -8.62 -13.02
N ASP A 91 3.92 -8.20 -14.26
CA ASP A 91 3.77 -6.79 -14.62
C ASP A 91 2.29 -6.46 -14.82
N PHE A 92 1.80 -5.45 -14.13
CA PHE A 92 0.40 -5.01 -14.23
C PHE A 92 0.30 -3.58 -14.75
N THR A 93 -0.61 -3.38 -15.70
CA THR A 93 -0.95 -2.06 -16.23
C THR A 93 -2.40 -1.72 -15.87
N TYR A 94 -2.58 -0.53 -15.29
CA TYR A 94 -3.90 0.06 -15.03
C TYR A 94 -4.27 1.00 -16.17
N ARG A 95 -5.49 0.86 -16.69
CA ARG A 95 -6.01 1.72 -17.76
C ARG A 95 -7.50 1.97 -17.59
N ASP A 96 -8.00 2.95 -18.33
CA ASP A 96 -9.43 3.23 -18.46
C ASP A 96 -10.13 3.47 -17.10
N LEU A 97 -9.53 4.26 -16.20
CA LEU A 97 -10.19 4.69 -14.96
C LEU A 97 -11.41 5.55 -15.31
N ARG A 98 -12.60 5.10 -14.89
CA ARG A 98 -13.88 5.77 -15.16
C ARG A 98 -14.68 5.93 -13.88
N LEU A 99 -15.19 7.14 -13.70
CA LEU A 99 -16.22 7.48 -12.72
C LEU A 99 -17.55 7.56 -13.47
N PHE A 100 -18.55 6.80 -13.03
CA PHE A 100 -19.85 6.80 -13.70
C PHE A 100 -20.69 8.04 -13.34
N SER A 101 -20.36 8.72 -12.24
CA SER A 101 -20.91 10.04 -11.91
C SER A 101 -19.80 10.97 -11.41
N PRO A 102 -19.65 12.18 -11.97
CA PRO A 102 -18.72 13.19 -11.46
C PRO A 102 -19.26 13.93 -10.24
N VAL A 103 -20.57 13.84 -9.96
CA VAL A 103 -21.23 14.53 -8.85
C VAL A 103 -21.92 13.50 -7.97
N LEU A 104 -21.64 13.57 -6.67
CA LEU A 104 -22.30 12.79 -5.65
C LEU A 104 -23.25 13.69 -4.87
N VAL A 105 -24.49 13.25 -4.72
CA VAL A 105 -25.40 13.79 -3.70
C VAL A 105 -24.99 13.26 -2.32
N GLN A 106 -25.41 13.96 -1.27
CA GLN A 106 -25.24 13.49 0.09
C GLN A 106 -25.86 12.07 0.22
N GLU A 107 -25.10 11.14 0.82
CA GLU A 107 -25.47 9.71 0.94
C GLU A 107 -25.55 8.93 -0.39
N GLY A 108 -25.07 9.52 -1.49
CA GLY A 108 -24.97 8.85 -2.79
C GLY A 108 -23.78 7.88 -2.87
N ALA A 109 -23.87 6.94 -3.82
CA ALA A 109 -22.78 6.05 -4.20
C ALA A 109 -22.22 6.44 -5.57
N VAL A 110 -20.90 6.24 -5.76
CA VAL A 110 -20.24 6.40 -7.06
C VAL A 110 -19.65 5.07 -7.46
N ASP A 111 -20.02 4.62 -8.66
CA ASP A 111 -19.34 3.50 -9.28
C ASP A 111 -18.03 3.98 -9.90
N VAL A 112 -16.98 3.21 -9.65
CA VAL A 112 -15.66 3.41 -10.22
C VAL A 112 -15.25 2.13 -10.90
N SER A 113 -14.85 2.21 -12.17
CA SER A 113 -14.26 1.08 -12.89
C SER A 113 -12.84 1.41 -13.32
N VAL A 114 -11.97 0.40 -13.29
CA VAL A 114 -10.62 0.47 -13.83
C VAL A 114 -10.31 -0.87 -14.46
N THR A 115 -9.62 -0.84 -15.59
CA THR A 115 -9.15 -2.05 -16.26
C THR A 115 -7.75 -2.38 -15.77
N LEU A 116 -7.58 -3.59 -15.26
CA LEU A 116 -6.28 -4.14 -14.87
C LEU A 116 -5.88 -5.20 -15.90
N ALA A 117 -4.68 -5.08 -16.45
CA ALA A 117 -4.12 -6.07 -17.38
C ALA A 117 -2.76 -6.57 -16.88
N ASN A 118 -2.58 -7.89 -16.84
CA ASN A 118 -1.25 -8.48 -16.71
C ASN A 118 -0.56 -8.41 -18.07
N THR A 119 0.51 -7.62 -18.16
CA THR A 119 1.31 -7.41 -19.38
C THR A 119 2.61 -8.19 -19.36
N GLY A 120 2.89 -8.92 -18.27
CA GLY A 120 4.10 -9.73 -18.10
C GLY A 120 3.95 -11.14 -18.67
N THR A 121 5.01 -11.92 -18.52
CA THR A 121 5.04 -13.34 -18.93
C THR A 121 4.70 -14.31 -17.80
N ARG A 122 4.51 -13.80 -16.58
CA ARG A 122 4.23 -14.59 -15.38
C ARG A 122 2.81 -14.35 -14.93
N SER A 123 2.15 -15.41 -14.48
CA SER A 123 0.92 -15.28 -13.70
C SER A 123 1.24 -14.62 -12.37
N GLY A 124 0.39 -13.69 -11.93
CA GLY A 124 0.55 -13.00 -10.66
C GLY A 124 -0.77 -12.53 -10.09
N SER A 125 -0.74 -11.94 -8.91
CA SER A 125 -1.92 -11.38 -8.25
C SER A 125 -1.68 -9.95 -7.83
N GLU A 126 -2.69 -9.11 -8.03
CA GLU A 126 -2.62 -7.67 -7.75
C GLU A 126 -3.82 -7.23 -6.91
N VAL A 127 -3.59 -6.26 -6.02
CA VAL A 127 -4.62 -5.69 -5.15
C VAL A 127 -4.87 -4.26 -5.62
N VAL A 128 -5.99 -4.05 -6.31
CA VAL A 128 -6.43 -2.71 -6.72
C VAL A 128 -6.85 -1.91 -5.49
N GLN A 129 -6.20 -0.75 -5.29
CA GLN A 129 -6.43 0.13 -4.14
C GLN A 129 -6.99 1.47 -4.61
N LEU A 130 -8.20 1.82 -4.13
CA LEU A 130 -8.85 3.10 -4.39
C LEU A 130 -8.69 4.02 -3.17
N TYR A 131 -8.29 5.26 -3.44
CA TYR A 131 -8.07 6.27 -2.41
C TYR A 131 -8.81 7.55 -2.73
N VAL A 132 -9.39 8.16 -1.71
CA VAL A 132 -10.19 9.37 -1.82
C VAL A 132 -9.58 10.48 -0.97
N ARG A 133 -9.67 11.72 -1.46
CA ARG A 133 -9.24 12.91 -0.73
C ARG A 133 -10.31 13.98 -0.83
N ALA A 134 -10.67 14.55 0.31
CA ALA A 134 -11.46 15.77 0.34
C ALA A 134 -10.59 16.98 -0.02
N VAL A 135 -11.04 17.79 -0.97
CA VAL A 135 -10.40 19.04 -1.39
C VAL A 135 -11.22 20.24 -0.90
N GLY A 136 -10.56 21.34 -0.52
CA GLY A 136 -11.25 22.56 -0.09
C GLY A 136 -11.92 22.49 1.28
N THR A 137 -11.40 21.67 2.20
CA THR A 137 -11.92 21.56 3.56
C THR A 137 -11.62 22.81 4.40
N ARG A 138 -12.53 23.17 5.32
CA ARG A 138 -12.33 24.29 6.27
C ARG A 138 -11.30 24.00 7.36
N TYR A 139 -10.93 22.73 7.53
CA TYR A 139 -9.95 22.24 8.49
C TYR A 139 -8.89 21.42 7.76
N GLU A 140 -7.73 21.25 8.38
CA GLU A 140 -6.64 20.43 7.86
C GLU A 140 -7.10 18.97 7.82
N ALA A 141 -7.45 18.51 6.62
CA ALA A 141 -7.77 17.11 6.35
C ALA A 141 -6.47 16.34 6.04
N PRO A 142 -6.41 15.04 6.35
CA PRO A 142 -5.25 14.20 6.02
C PRO A 142 -4.81 14.38 4.56
N GLY A 143 -3.52 14.68 4.38
CA GLY A 143 -2.94 14.91 3.06
C GLY A 143 -2.94 13.64 2.20
N SER A 144 -2.99 13.79 0.87
CA SER A 144 -2.97 12.67 -0.10
C SER A 144 -1.74 11.75 -0.03
N GLY A 145 -0.72 12.09 0.77
CA GLY A 145 0.39 11.19 1.06
C GLY A 145 -0.04 9.98 1.90
N SER A 146 -1.06 10.16 2.75
CA SER A 146 -1.69 9.10 3.54
C SER A 146 -3.04 8.75 2.92
N ARG A 147 -2.95 7.75 2.06
CA ARG A 147 -4.00 7.19 1.24
C ARG A 147 -4.97 6.35 2.10
N THR A 148 -6.12 6.91 2.48
CA THR A 148 -7.21 6.18 3.16
C THR A 148 -7.81 5.14 2.21
N SER A 149 -7.56 3.86 2.44
CA SER A 149 -8.11 2.77 1.64
C SER A 149 -9.54 2.46 2.06
N ALA A 150 -10.51 2.62 1.16
CA ALA A 150 -11.78 1.91 1.28
C ALA A 150 -11.61 0.55 0.58
N ARG A 151 -11.77 -0.55 1.33
CA ARG A 151 -11.86 -1.89 0.73
C ARG A 151 -13.24 -2.01 0.08
N CYS A 152 -13.35 -1.65 -1.19
CA CYS A 152 -14.47 -2.08 -2.02
C CYS A 152 -14.10 -3.47 -2.60
N GLY A 153 -15.02 -4.43 -2.52
CA GLY A 153 -14.75 -5.84 -2.77
C GLY A 153 -13.96 -6.09 -4.06
N SER A 154 -12.76 -6.67 -3.93
CA SER A 154 -11.99 -7.14 -5.07
C SER A 154 -12.59 -8.46 -5.54
N ASN A 155 -13.21 -8.49 -6.72
CA ASN A 155 -13.23 -9.73 -7.48
C ASN A 155 -11.76 -10.08 -7.76
N GLN A 156 -11.31 -11.24 -7.29
CA GLN A 156 -10.02 -11.79 -7.72
C GLN A 156 -10.14 -12.05 -9.22
N GLY A 157 -9.71 -11.09 -10.02
CA GLY A 157 -9.60 -11.25 -11.45
C GLY A 157 -8.39 -12.11 -11.74
N THR A 158 -8.57 -13.44 -11.78
CA THR A 158 -7.60 -14.32 -12.42
C THR A 158 -7.57 -13.91 -13.88
N ALA A 159 -6.52 -13.22 -14.32
CA ALA A 159 -6.26 -13.01 -15.73
C ALA A 159 -5.85 -14.37 -16.33
N GLY A 160 -6.87 -15.20 -16.59
CA GLY A 160 -6.75 -16.41 -17.38
C GLY A 160 -6.62 -16.06 -18.85
N ARG A 161 -5.76 -16.81 -19.53
CA ARG A 161 -5.48 -16.73 -20.95
C ARG A 161 -6.72 -16.95 -21.81
#